data_AF-A0AAQ1STP9-F1
#
_entry.id   AF-A0AAQ1STP9-F1
#
_cell.length_a   1.000
_cell.length_b   1.000
_cell.length_c   1.000
_cell.angle_alpha   90.00
_cell.angle_beta   90.00
_cell.angle_gamma   90.00
#
_symmetry.space_group_name_H-M   'P 1'
#
loop_
_entity.id
_entity.type
_entity.pdbx_description
1 polymer ?
#
loop_
_entity_poly.entity_id
_entity_poly.type
_entity_poly.pdbx_seq_one_letter_code
_entity_poly.pdbx_strand_id
1 'polypeptide(L)' 'MRVVAQSDWVIDIGPGAGDAGGQVVVSGTPQVVAGCAESRTAQFLAKAL' A
#
# COMPACT_ATOMS: atom_id res chain seq x y z
N MET A 1 -7.06 4.06 7.89
CA MET A 1 -6.82 2.80 7.15
C MET A 1 -7.36 1.55 7.88
N ARG A 2 -8.55 1.60 8.51
CA ARG A 2 -8.98 0.53 9.47
C ARG A 2 -9.13 -0.85 8.81
N VAL A 3 -9.83 -0.93 7.68
CA VAL A 3 -10.11 -2.22 7.00
C VAL A 3 -8.84 -2.81 6.38
N VAL A 4 -8.04 -1.97 5.71
CA VAL A 4 -6.78 -2.40 5.06
C VAL A 4 -5.76 -2.90 6.08
N ALA A 5 -5.66 -2.25 7.24
CA ALA A 5 -4.75 -2.68 8.32
C ALA A 5 -5.14 -4.05 8.92
N GLN A 6 -6.39 -4.48 8.77
CA GLN A 6 -6.91 -5.77 9.24
C GLN A 6 -6.97 -6.84 8.14
N SER A 7 -6.51 -6.54 6.93
CA SER A 7 -6.53 -7.48 5.81
C SER A 7 -5.35 -8.46 5.90
N ASP A 8 -5.54 -9.71 5.48
CA ASP A 8 -4.43 -10.69 5.43
C ASP A 8 -3.42 -10.34 4.34
N TRP A 9 -3.88 -9.70 3.26
CA TRP A 9 -3.07 -9.34 2.11
C TRP A 9 -3.50 -8.00 1.50
N VAL A 10 -2.53 -7.23 1.03
CA VAL A 10 -2.72 -5.91 0.40
C VAL A 10 -1.87 -5.83 -0.86
N ILE A 11 -2.45 -5.32 -1.93
CA ILE A 11 -1.76 -4.98 -3.18
C ILE A 11 -1.92 -3.48 -3.39
N ASP A 12 -0.80 -2.74 -3.39
CA ASP A 12 -0.80 -1.30 -3.64
C ASP A 12 -0.50 -1.01 -5.11
N ILE A 13 -1.36 -0.19 -5.72
CA ILE A 13 -1.32 0.14 -7.15
C ILE A 13 -0.98 1.62 -7.31
N GLY A 14 -0.03 1.92 -8.19
CA GLY A 14 0.46 3.28 -8.39
C GLY A 14 1.59 3.34 -9.41
N PRO A 15 2.57 4.25 -9.27
CA PRO A 15 2.77 5.23 -8.18
C PRO A 15 1.89 6.50 -8.29
N GLY A 16 1.24 6.71 -9.42
CA GLY A 16 0.30 7.80 -9.69
C GLY A 16 -1.07 7.31 -10.16
N ALA A 17 -1.84 8.20 -10.78
CA ALA A 17 -3.14 7.90 -11.38
C ALA A 17 -3.07 8.04 -12.90
N GLY A 18 -4.01 7.41 -13.62
CA GLY A 18 -4.03 7.42 -15.09
C GLY A 18 -2.76 6.78 -15.67
N ASP A 19 -2.16 7.43 -16.67
CA ASP A 19 -0.96 6.95 -17.37
C ASP A 19 0.27 6.79 -16.45
N ALA A 20 0.28 7.46 -15.29
CA ALA A 20 1.34 7.33 -14.28
C ALA A 20 1.04 6.26 -13.22
N GLY A 21 -0.07 5.51 -13.37
CA GLY A 21 -0.50 4.45 -12.45
C GLY A 21 -0.49 3.06 -13.11
N GLY A 22 -1.26 2.15 -12.51
CA GLY A 22 -1.50 0.82 -13.08
C GLY A 22 -0.40 -0.21 -12.85
N GLN A 23 0.65 0.14 -12.10
CA GLN A 23 1.70 -0.81 -11.71
C GLN A 23 1.48 -1.32 -10.30
N VAL A 24 1.83 -2.58 -10.06
CA VAL A 24 1.93 -3.12 -8.70
C VAL A 24 3.20 -2.56 -8.07
N VAL A 25 3.04 -1.67 -7.09
CA VAL A 25 4.16 -1.05 -6.38
C VAL A 25 4.68 -2.01 -5.30
N VAL A 26 3.75 -2.62 -4.55
CA VAL A 26 4.07 -3.62 -3.52
C VAL A 26 2.87 -4.55 -3.31
N SER A 27 3.14 -5.80 -2.97
CA SER A 27 2.14 -6.82 -2.66
C SER A 27 2.63 -7.65 -1.47
N GLY A 28 1.84 -7.76 -0.41
CA GLY A 28 2.24 -8.42 0.82
C GLY A 28 1.23 -8.28 1.95
N THR A 29 1.61 -8.71 3.15
CA THR A 29 0.85 -8.41 4.36
C THR A 29 0.81 -6.89 4.62
N PRO A 30 -0.12 -6.38 5.45
CA PRO A 30 -0.16 -4.96 5.79
C PRO A 30 1.17 -4.39 6.30
N GLN A 31 1.93 -5.19 7.07
CA GLN A 31 3.24 -4.79 7.59
C GLN A 31 4.29 -4.66 6.48
N VAL A 32 4.25 -5.55 5.48
CA VAL A 32 5.13 -5.46 4.30
C VAL A 32 4.81 -4.19 3.49
N VAL A 33 3.53 -3.94 3.22
CA VAL A 33 3.11 -2.74 2.46
C VAL A 33 3.43 -1.46 3.22
N ALA A 34 3.22 -1.42 4.54
CA ALA A 34 3.53 -0.25 5.38
C ALA A 34 5.03 0.11 5.41
N GLY A 35 5.92 -0.85 5.14
CA GLY A 35 7.36 -0.63 5.06
C GLY A 35 7.87 -0.17 3.69
N CYS A 36 7.02 -0.13 2.66
CA CYS A 36 7.43 0.23 1.30
C CYS A 36 7.56 1.74 1.12
N ALA A 37 8.79 2.25 0.97
CA ALA A 37 9.05 3.69 0.79
C ALA A 37 8.52 4.25 -0.55
N GLU A 38 8.37 3.40 -1.57
CA GLU A 38 7.87 3.79 -2.90
C GLU A 38 6.33 3.91 -2.92
N SER A 39 5.65 3.29 -1.96
CA SER A 39 4.21 3.33 -1.82
C SER A 39 3.76 4.63 -1.14
N ARG A 40 2.91 5.40 -1.83
CA ARG A 40 2.26 6.58 -1.24
C ARG A 40 1.24 6.20 -0.17
N THR A 41 0.71 4.98 -0.25
CA THR A 41 -0.25 4.38 0.69
C THR A 41 0.43 3.96 2.00
N ALA A 42 1.69 3.52 1.95
CA ALA A 42 2.44 2.95 3.06
C ALA A 42 2.44 3.84 4.31
N GLN A 43 2.68 5.15 4.17
CA GLN A 43 2.69 6.08 5.31
C GLN A 43 1.35 6.16 6.07
N PHE A 44 0.22 5.96 5.38
CA PHE A 44 -1.10 5.99 5.99
C PHE A 44 -1.45 4.64 6.62
N LEU A 45 -1.00 3.55 5.98
CA LEU A 45 -1.12 2.21 6.52
C LEU A 45 -0.27 2.06 7.80
N ALA A 46 0.97 2.54 7.79
CA ALA A 46 1.88 2.54 8.93
C ALA A 46 1.32 3.28 10.15
N LYS A 47 0.57 4.38 9.96
CA LYS A 47 -0.10 5.12 11.04
C LYS A 47 -1.35 4.42 11.60
N ALA A 48 -1.86 3.42 10.90
CA ALA A 48 -3.12 2.75 11.21
C ALA A 48 -2.93 1.29 11.65
N LEU A 49 -1.70 0.77 11.56
CA LEU A 49 -1.23 -0.44 12.23
C LEU A 49 -0.88 -0.12 13.69
#